data_AF-A0A9E3D563-F1
#
_entry.id   AF-A0A9E3D563-F1
#
_cell.length_a   1.000
_cell.length_b   1.000
_cell.length_c   1.000
_cell.angle_alpha   90.00
_cell.angle_beta   90.00
_cell.angle_gamma   90.00
#
_symmetry.space_group_name_H-M   'P 1'
#
loop_
_entity.id
_entity.type
_entity.pdbx_description
1 polymer ?
#
loop_
_entity_poly.entity_id
_entity_poly.type
_entity_poly.pdbx_seq_one_letter_code
_entity_poly.pdbx_strand_id
1 'polypeptide(L)'
;MCRHPRHLTSRRAIVAGPVLAAALTVAACSTTGASQGTGASGQGTATATVWGITGSSQPNFEYSQQAWDRAHPGEAVSFLYFSNDPYKQKIRVAIGASGAPTIFENWGGGQLDDYVSSGKVAPLAPAVAAAAR
;
A
#
# COMPACT_ATOMS: atom_id res chain seq x y z
N MET A 1 -14.00 -34.93 -59.61
CA MET A 1 -15.35 -34.36 -59.82
C MET A 1 -15.25 -32.85 -59.71
N CYS A 2 -15.47 -32.14 -60.82
CA CYS A 2 -15.46 -30.68 -60.91
C CYS A 2 -16.68 -30.08 -60.19
N ARG A 3 -16.51 -28.98 -59.44
CA ARG A 3 -17.47 -27.86 -59.52
C ARG A 3 -16.80 -26.53 -59.18
N HIS A 4 -17.13 -25.57 -60.02
CA HIS A 4 -16.59 -24.24 -60.19
C HIS A 4 -17.39 -23.23 -59.32
N PRO A 5 -17.12 -21.91 -59.40
CA PRO A 5 -16.92 -20.98 -58.27
C PRO A 5 -18.17 -20.12 -58.04
N ARG A 6 -18.01 -19.00 -57.32
CA ARG A 6 -18.72 -17.69 -57.36
C ARG A 6 -18.86 -17.20 -55.89
N HIS A 7 -18.71 -15.93 -55.51
CA HIS A 7 -18.92 -14.66 -56.18
C HIS A 7 -17.93 -13.61 -55.65
N LEU A 8 -17.44 -12.76 -56.55
CA LEU A 8 -16.85 -11.46 -56.23
C LEU A 8 -17.86 -10.59 -55.47
N THR A 9 -17.39 -9.82 -54.50
CA THR A 9 -17.89 -8.45 -54.30
C THR A 9 -16.81 -7.60 -53.65
N SER A 10 -16.07 -6.91 -54.51
CA SER A 10 -15.33 -5.69 -54.18
C SER A 10 -16.32 -4.62 -53.69
N ARG A 11 -15.98 -3.88 -52.62
CA ARG A 11 -16.32 -2.46 -52.48
C ARG A 11 -15.58 -1.79 -51.31
N ARG A 12 -14.80 -0.79 -51.72
CA ARG A 12 -14.52 0.51 -51.06
C ARG A 12 -13.35 0.59 -50.06
N ALA A 13 -12.23 1.03 -50.64
CA ALA A 13 -11.24 1.88 -50.00
C ALA A 13 -11.84 3.25 -49.58
N ILE A 14 -11.43 3.75 -48.42
CA ILE A 14 -11.39 5.18 -48.02
C ILE A 14 -10.10 5.29 -47.18
N VAL A 15 -8.96 5.66 -47.78
CA VAL A 15 -8.35 7.01 -47.87
C VAL A 15 -7.95 7.60 -46.52
N ALA A 16 -6.67 8.03 -46.44
CA ALA A 16 -5.89 8.38 -45.27
C ALA A 16 -5.71 9.90 -45.05
N GLY A 17 -5.64 10.31 -43.76
CA GLY A 17 -4.84 11.43 -43.16
C GLY A 17 -5.19 12.90 -43.51
N PRO A 18 -4.56 13.94 -42.87
CA PRO A 18 -3.77 14.01 -41.62
C PRO A 18 -4.08 15.20 -40.64
N VAL A 19 -3.71 15.02 -39.36
CA VAL A 19 -3.06 15.89 -38.32
C VAL A 19 -3.31 17.43 -38.17
N LEU A 20 -3.45 17.88 -36.89
CA LEU A 20 -3.05 19.14 -36.14
C LEU A 20 -4.26 19.81 -35.42
N ALA A 21 -4.32 20.23 -34.14
CA ALA A 21 -3.38 20.44 -33.03
C ALA A 21 -4.13 20.58 -31.65
N ALA A 22 -3.45 20.20 -30.55
CA ALA A 22 -3.47 20.74 -29.18
C ALA A 22 -4.78 20.98 -28.37
N ALA A 23 -4.97 20.16 -27.33
CA ALA A 23 -5.41 20.62 -26.00
C ALA A 23 -4.73 19.76 -24.92
N LEU A 24 -3.86 20.39 -24.11
CA LEU A 24 -3.29 19.78 -22.93
C LEU A 24 -4.33 19.80 -21.80
N THR A 25 -4.78 18.64 -21.34
CA THR A 25 -5.34 18.50 -20.00
C THR A 25 -4.57 17.43 -19.26
N VAL A 26 -3.90 17.85 -18.18
CA VAL A 26 -3.25 16.98 -17.22
C VAL A 26 -4.35 16.20 -16.50
N ALA A 27 -4.64 14.99 -16.94
CA ALA A 27 -5.38 14.01 -16.16
C ALA A 27 -4.37 13.31 -15.25
N ALA A 28 -4.33 13.74 -13.99
CA ALA A 28 -3.55 13.12 -12.94
C ALA A 28 -3.83 11.61 -12.87
N CYS A 29 -2.77 10.82 -12.77
CA CYS A 29 -2.83 9.36 -12.65
C CYS A 29 -3.73 8.94 -11.48
N SER A 30 -4.90 8.41 -11.81
CA SER A 30 -5.69 7.56 -10.92
C SER A 30 -5.33 6.10 -11.24
N THR A 31 -4.53 5.49 -10.37
CA THR A 31 -4.31 4.04 -10.39
C THR A 31 -4.53 3.45 -9.00
N THR A 32 -5.65 2.74 -8.90
CA THR A 32 -5.90 1.48 -8.17
C THR A 32 -5.91 1.46 -6.63
N GLY A 33 -7.08 1.11 -6.09
CA GLY A 33 -7.19 0.45 -4.78
C GLY A 33 -8.54 0.67 -4.09
N ALA A 34 -9.57 -0.06 -4.49
CA ALA A 34 -10.83 -0.11 -3.74
C ALA A 34 -10.62 -0.79 -2.39
N SER A 35 -11.02 -0.13 -1.29
CA SER A 35 -11.52 -0.75 -0.07
C SER A 35 -12.35 0.30 0.66
N GLN A 36 -13.66 0.10 0.68
CA GLN A 36 -14.59 0.86 1.51
C GLN A 36 -14.26 0.56 2.98
N GLY A 37 -13.75 1.57 3.68
CA GLY A 37 -13.69 1.63 5.13
C GLY A 37 -14.32 2.96 5.55
N THR A 38 -15.52 2.91 6.10
CA THR A 38 -16.20 4.07 6.69
C THR A 38 -15.47 4.47 7.98
N GLY A 39 -14.83 5.64 7.95
CA GLY A 39 -14.14 6.22 9.10
C GLY A 39 -13.51 7.55 8.73
N ALA A 40 -14.35 8.53 8.36
CA ALA A 40 -13.90 9.90 8.11
C ALA A 40 -13.79 10.65 9.44
N SER A 41 -12.56 10.87 9.90
CA SER A 41 -12.23 11.94 10.84
C SER A 41 -10.78 12.39 10.64
N GLY A 42 -10.60 13.64 10.21
CA GLY A 42 -9.30 14.32 10.17
C GLY A 42 -8.60 14.23 8.81
N GLN A 43 -8.63 15.32 8.06
CA GLN A 43 -7.99 15.46 6.75
C GLN A 43 -6.48 15.71 6.93
N GLY A 44 -5.75 14.68 7.36
CA GLY A 44 -4.31 14.59 7.24
C GLY A 44 -3.98 13.42 6.32
N THR A 45 -3.10 13.62 5.32
CA THR A 45 -2.56 12.49 4.56
C THR A 45 -1.73 11.65 5.53
N ALA A 46 -2.15 10.42 5.82
CA ALA A 46 -1.42 9.57 6.76
C ALA A 46 0.02 9.36 6.26
N THR A 47 1.00 9.87 7.01
CA THR A 47 2.43 9.84 6.63
C THR A 47 3.15 8.62 7.19
N ALA A 48 2.62 8.02 8.25
CA ALA A 48 3.15 6.82 8.88
C ALA A 48 2.15 5.67 8.80
N THR A 49 2.68 4.44 8.72
CA THR A 49 1.89 3.21 8.69
C THR A 49 2.31 2.25 9.79
N VAL A 50 1.32 1.59 10.41
CA VAL A 50 1.49 0.54 11.40
C VAL A 50 0.86 -0.73 10.89
N TRP A 51 1.63 -1.82 10.81
CA TRP A 51 1.10 -3.12 10.42
C TRP A 51 1.06 -4.08 11.62
N GLY A 52 -0.14 -4.54 11.95
CA GLY A 52 -0.37 -5.49 13.04
C GLY A 52 -1.15 -6.72 12.59
N ILE A 53 -1.44 -7.58 13.56
CA ILE A 53 -2.17 -8.82 13.36
C ILE A 53 -3.54 -8.72 14.01
N THR A 54 -4.55 -9.28 13.36
CA THR A 54 -5.89 -9.37 13.95
C THR A 54 -5.87 -10.30 15.17
N GLY A 55 -6.59 -9.94 16.23
CA GLY A 55 -6.68 -10.76 17.44
C GLY A 55 -6.25 -10.01 18.70
N SER A 56 -5.40 -10.63 19.52
CA SER A 56 -5.13 -10.16 20.89
C SER A 56 -4.32 -8.86 20.98
N SER A 57 -3.45 -8.57 20.00
CA SER A 57 -2.64 -7.35 20.00
C SER A 57 -3.38 -6.14 19.43
N GLN A 58 -4.34 -6.36 18.53
CA GLN A 58 -5.08 -5.30 17.84
C GLN A 58 -5.75 -4.27 18.79
N PRO A 59 -6.45 -4.66 19.88
CA PRO A 59 -7.01 -3.68 20.82
C PRO A 59 -5.98 -2.73 21.45
N ASN A 60 -4.74 -3.19 21.67
CA ASN A 60 -3.68 -2.34 22.21
C ASN A 60 -3.20 -1.31 21.18
N PHE A 61 -3.12 -1.70 19.90
CA PHE A 61 -2.79 -0.77 18.82
C PHE A 61 -3.92 0.23 18.59
N GLU A 62 -5.19 -0.19 18.64
CA GLU A 62 -6.34 0.70 18.53
C GLU A 62 -6.40 1.71 19.69
N TYR A 63 -6.09 1.28 20.91
CA TYR A 63 -5.95 2.19 22.06
C TYR A 63 -4.83 3.21 21.83
N SER A 64 -3.67 2.75 21.34
CA SER A 64 -2.52 3.61 21.05
C SER A 64 -2.83 4.62 19.94
N GLN A 65 -3.56 4.19 18.90
CA GLN A 65 -4.05 5.05 17.84
C GLN A 65 -4.96 6.15 18.40
N GLN A 66 -5.95 5.80 19.22
CA GLN A 66 -6.86 6.79 19.81
C GLN A 66 -6.14 7.79 20.72
N ALA A 67 -5.13 7.34 21.47
CA ALA A 67 -4.29 8.22 22.28
C ALA A 67 -3.49 9.18 21.40
N TRP A 68 -2.89 8.67 20.31
CA TRP A 68 -2.14 9.47 19.34
C TRP A 68 -3.03 10.51 18.66
N ASP A 69 -4.16 10.10 18.09
CA ASP A 69 -5.07 10.98 17.35
C ASP A 69 -5.60 12.12 18.23
N ARG A 70 -5.77 11.88 19.54
CA ARG A 70 -6.17 12.91 20.51
C ARG A 70 -5.04 13.90 20.81
N ALA A 71 -3.81 13.42 20.95
CA ALA A 71 -2.65 14.24 21.29
C ALA A 71 -2.06 14.99 20.08
N HIS A 72 -2.27 14.46 18.87
CA HIS A 72 -1.68 14.98 17.63
C HIS A 72 -2.75 15.26 16.55
N PRO A 73 -3.65 16.26 16.75
CA PRO A 73 -4.65 16.60 15.74
C PRO A 73 -4.01 16.98 14.41
N GLY A 74 -4.30 16.21 13.35
CA GLY A 74 -3.78 16.44 12.00
C GLY A 74 -2.59 15.55 11.61
N GLU A 75 -2.02 14.78 12.54
CA GLU A 75 -0.93 13.83 12.27
C GLU A 75 -1.46 12.39 12.23
N ALA A 76 -2.32 12.09 11.25
CA ALA A 76 -2.94 10.77 11.14
C ALA A 76 -1.92 9.65 10.87
N VAL A 77 -2.09 8.50 11.52
CA VAL A 77 -1.32 7.28 11.30
C VAL A 77 -2.24 6.19 10.76
N SER A 78 -1.82 5.48 9.70
CA SER A 78 -2.63 4.41 9.09
C SER A 78 -2.31 3.05 9.70
N PHE A 79 -3.31 2.42 10.33
CA PHE A 79 -3.19 1.08 10.89
C PHE A 79 -3.78 0.04 9.92
N LEU A 80 -3.03 -1.03 9.66
CA LEU A 80 -3.43 -2.13 8.79
C LEU A 80 -3.27 -3.46 9.53
N TYR A 81 -4.34 -4.24 9.60
CA TYR A 81 -4.36 -5.53 10.27
C TYR A 81 -4.55 -6.69 9.29
N PHE A 82 -3.84 -7.78 9.55
CA PHE A 82 -3.84 -8.97 8.72
C PHE A 82 -3.99 -10.22 9.59
N SER A 83 -4.53 -11.30 9.06
CA SER A 83 -4.40 -12.61 9.72
C SER A 83 -2.93 -13.02 9.80
N ASN A 84 -2.56 -13.77 10.85
CA ASN A 84 -1.18 -14.15 11.18
C ASN A 84 -0.37 -14.73 10.02
N ASP A 85 -0.92 -15.67 9.26
CA ASP A 85 -0.16 -16.37 8.21
C ASP A 85 0.09 -15.49 6.97
N PRO A 86 -0.93 -14.78 6.43
CA PRO A 86 -0.70 -13.74 5.42
C PRO A 86 0.27 -12.66 5.87
N TYR A 87 0.18 -12.21 7.13
CA TYR A 87 1.05 -11.19 7.70
C TYR A 87 2.53 -11.55 7.56
N LYS A 88 2.89 -12.78 7.99
CA LYS A 88 4.27 -13.27 7.97
C LYS A 88 4.88 -13.24 6.57
N GLN A 89 4.11 -13.62 5.56
CA GLN A 89 4.59 -13.56 4.18
C GLN A 89 4.75 -12.10 3.71
N LYS A 90 3.73 -11.27 3.99
CA LYS A 90 3.69 -9.88 3.53
C LYS A 90 4.81 -9.05 4.14
N ILE A 91 5.06 -9.18 5.46
CA ILE A 91 6.08 -8.38 6.14
C ILE A 91 7.50 -8.76 5.69
N ARG A 92 7.78 -10.06 5.43
CA ARG A 92 9.06 -10.50 4.86
C ARG A 92 9.34 -9.86 3.51
N VAL A 93 8.36 -9.88 2.61
CA VAL A 93 8.49 -9.27 1.28
C VAL A 93 8.65 -7.75 1.39
N ALA A 94 7.85 -7.11 2.24
CA ALA A 94 7.86 -5.66 2.42
C ALA A 94 9.21 -5.14 2.95
N ILE A 95 9.79 -5.82 3.95
CA ILE A 95 11.10 -5.49 4.54
C ILE A 95 12.26 -5.75 3.57
N GLY A 96 12.18 -6.84 2.80
CA GLY A 96 13.18 -7.13 1.76
C GLY A 96 13.17 -6.11 0.61
N ALA A 97 12.00 -5.53 0.34
CA ALA A 97 11.80 -4.48 -0.66
C ALA A 97 11.83 -3.07 -0.04
N SER A 98 11.41 -2.05 -0.80
CA SER A 98 11.24 -0.67 -0.34
C SER A 98 9.82 -0.37 0.19
N GLY A 99 9.06 -1.41 0.57
CA GLY A 99 7.64 -1.31 0.92
C GLY A 99 7.31 -1.55 2.40
N ALA A 100 8.32 -1.51 3.27
CA ALA A 100 8.13 -1.75 4.70
C ALA A 100 7.24 -0.66 5.34
N PRO A 101 6.36 -1.03 6.29
CA PRO A 101 5.65 -0.05 7.09
C PRO A 101 6.61 0.71 8.01
N THR A 102 6.15 1.84 8.55
CA THR A 102 6.92 2.62 9.52
C THR A 102 7.11 1.84 10.83
N ILE A 103 6.04 1.18 11.30
CA ILE A 103 6.03 0.33 12.50
C ILE A 103 5.38 -1.00 12.12
N PHE A 104 5.92 -2.10 12.64
CA PHE A 104 5.33 -3.42 12.45
C PHE A 104 5.42 -4.27 13.72
N GLU A 105 4.37 -5.05 13.95
CA GLU A 105 4.36 -6.09 14.96
C GLU A 105 5.35 -7.21 14.62
N ASN A 106 6.07 -7.72 15.62
CA ASN A 106 7.00 -8.83 15.43
C ASN A 106 7.04 -9.71 16.68
N TRP A 107 7.63 -10.90 16.54
CA TRP A 107 7.75 -11.89 17.62
C TRP A 107 9.18 -11.99 18.18
N GLY A 108 10.07 -11.10 17.78
CA GLY A 108 11.51 -11.25 18.02
C GLY A 108 12.08 -12.51 17.37
N GLY A 109 13.10 -13.08 18.02
CA GLY A 109 13.79 -14.28 17.55
C GLY A 109 14.60 -14.07 16.28
N GLY A 110 14.99 -15.18 15.63
CA GLY A 110 15.93 -15.16 14.50
C GLY A 110 15.49 -14.28 13.33
N GLN A 111 14.19 -14.20 13.05
CA GLN A 111 13.68 -13.35 11.97
C GLN A 111 13.91 -11.85 12.25
N LEU A 112 13.75 -11.41 13.51
CA LEU A 112 14.07 -10.02 13.86
C LEU A 112 15.59 -9.80 13.83
N ASP A 113 16.37 -10.77 14.28
CA ASP A 113 17.84 -10.70 14.26
C ASP A 113 18.38 -10.56 12.82
N ASP A 114 17.81 -11.26 11.86
CA ASP A 114 18.12 -11.12 10.43
C ASP A 114 17.83 -9.69 9.93
N TYR A 115 16.73 -9.07 10.37
CA TYR A 115 16.42 -7.68 10.02
C TYR A 115 17.35 -6.68 10.70
N VAL A 116 17.77 -6.94 11.93
CA VAL A 116 18.73 -6.11 12.68
C VAL A 116 20.10 -6.17 12.01
N SER A 117 20.62 -7.38 11.76
CA SER A 117 21.93 -7.59 11.15
C SER A 117 22.02 -7.05 9.72
N SER A 118 20.89 -7.03 8.99
CA SER A 118 20.79 -6.42 7.66
C SER A 118 20.45 -4.92 7.66
N GLY A 119 20.36 -4.27 8.82
CA GLY A 119 20.11 -2.83 8.95
C GLY A 119 18.72 -2.41 8.48
N LYS A 120 17.75 -3.32 8.48
CA LYS A 120 16.37 -3.08 8.03
C LYS A 120 15.44 -2.56 9.12
N VAL A 121 15.89 -2.59 10.38
CA VAL A 121 15.15 -2.06 11.53
C VAL A 121 16.03 -1.12 12.35
N ALA A 122 15.43 -0.07 12.88
CA ALA A 122 16.13 0.88 13.74
C ALA A 122 16.20 0.37 15.20
N PRO A 123 17.31 0.59 15.93
CA PRO A 123 17.39 0.27 17.35
C PRO A 123 16.49 1.20 18.18
N LEU A 124 15.65 0.63 19.04
CA LEU A 124 14.71 1.39 19.87
C LEU A 124 15.26 1.77 21.25
N ALA A 125 16.32 1.13 21.73
CA ALA A 125 16.87 1.38 23.07
C ALA A 125 17.17 2.87 23.37
N PRO A 126 17.76 3.65 22.44
CA PRO A 126 17.97 5.08 22.67
C PRO A 126 16.66 5.86 22.81
N ALA A 127 15.65 5.55 21.99
CA ALA A 127 14.37 6.24 22.00
C ALA A 127 13.56 5.93 23.26
N VAL A 128 13.52 4.67 23.69
CA VAL A 128 12.79 4.25 24.91
C VAL A 128 13.42 4.85 26.16
N ALA A 129 14.75 4.88 26.25
CA ALA A 129 15.44 5.49 27.39
C ALA A 129 15.17 7.01 27.51
N ALA A 130 14.96 7.70 26.39
CA ALA A 130 14.57 9.11 26.39
C ALA A 130 13.12 9.32 26.84
N ALA A 131 12.20 8.44 26.43
CA ALA A 131 10.78 8.54 26.79
C ALA A 131 10.47 8.15 28.24
N ALA A 132 11.38 7.44 28.91
CA ALA A 132 11.24 7.03 30.32
C ALA A 132 11.65 8.10 31.34
N ARG A 133 11.97 9.32 30.90
CA ARG A 133 12.36 10.48 31.72
C ARG A 133 11.28 11.53 31.71
#